data_AF-Q0I9I8-F1
#
_entry.id   AF-Q0I9I8-F1
#
_cell.length_a   1.000
_cell.length_b   1.000
_cell.length_c   1.000
_cell.angle_alpha   90.00
_cell.angle_beta   90.00
_cell.angle_gamma   90.00
#
_symmetry.space_group_name_H-M   'P 1'
#
loop_
_entity.id
_entity.type
_entity.pdbx_description
1 polymer ?
#
loop_
_entity_poly.entity_id
_entity_poly.type
_entity_poly.pdbx_seq_one_letter_code
_entity_poly.pdbx_strand_id
1 'polypeptide(L)' 'MPRFRCPECCCGPAVVLHPPPGATPICVRCGAVLEKQPLVKPVPLLVLLAVGSALITLSIPALFTPRPLPPQSNPPGRTV' A
#
# COMPACT_ATOMS: atom_id res chain seq x y z
N MET A 1 12.02 -1.94 -9.20
CA MET A 1 13.40 -2.32 -9.61
C MET A 1 13.70 -3.73 -9.06
N PRO A 2 14.13 -4.69 -9.90
CA PRO A 2 14.54 -6.01 -9.42
C PRO A 2 15.78 -5.89 -8.53
N ARG A 3 15.77 -6.58 -7.39
CA ARG A 3 16.91 -6.65 -6.47
C ARG A 3 17.59 -8.01 -6.68
N PHE A 4 18.93 -8.03 -6.70
CA PHE A 4 19.74 -9.22 -6.98
C PHE A 4 20.75 -9.49 -5.85
N ARG A 5 20.67 -10.61 -5.14
CA ARG A 5 21.64 -10.95 -4.07
C ARG A 5 22.63 -12.01 -4.53
N CYS A 6 23.84 -11.94 -4.00
CA CYS A 6 24.82 -13.01 -4.17
C CYS A 6 24.54 -14.14 -3.17
N PRO A 7 24.50 -15.40 -3.60
CA PRO A 7 24.31 -16.54 -2.69
C PRO A 7 25.56 -16.83 -1.85
N GLU A 8 26.74 -16.72 -2.46
CA GLU A 8 28.03 -17.03 -1.82
C GLU A 8 28.51 -15.92 -0.89
N CYS A 9 28.30 -14.67 -1.30
CA CYS A 9 28.82 -13.51 -0.64
C CYS A 9 27.68 -12.79 0.10
N CYS A 10 27.70 -12.74 1.44
CA CYS A 10 26.78 -11.92 2.27
C CYS A 10 26.95 -10.39 2.06
N CYS A 11 27.52 -9.97 0.93
CA CYS A 11 27.91 -8.61 0.62
C CYS A 11 26.69 -7.73 0.33
N GLY A 12 25.97 -7.33 1.39
CA GLY A 12 25.12 -6.15 1.40
C GLY A 12 23.98 -6.12 0.38
N PRO A 13 23.34 -4.95 0.20
CA PRO A 13 22.27 -4.79 -0.77
C PRO A 13 22.82 -4.92 -2.19
N ALA A 14 22.11 -5.71 -2.98
CA ALA A 14 22.19 -5.83 -4.42
C ALA A 14 22.64 -4.53 -5.11
N VAL A 15 23.88 -4.47 -5.60
CA VAL A 15 24.29 -3.39 -6.50
C VAL A 15 23.41 -3.52 -7.73
N VAL A 16 22.57 -2.51 -7.96
CA VAL A 16 21.64 -2.44 -9.10
C VAL A 16 22.48 -2.21 -10.36
N LEU A 17 23.12 -3.27 -10.83
CA LEU A 17 23.68 -3.32 -12.18
C LEU A 17 22.46 -3.43 -13.10
N HIS A 18 22.26 -2.46 -13.99
CA HIS A 18 21.34 -2.60 -15.12
C HIS A 18 22.06 -3.47 -16.17
N PRO A 19 21.85 -4.79 -16.21
CA PRO A 19 22.51 -5.59 -17.21
C PRO A 19 21.82 -5.28 -18.54
N PRO A 20 22.55 -5.29 -19.67
CA PRO A 20 21.90 -5.30 -20.97
C PRO A 20 20.92 -6.48 -21.04
N PRO A 21 19.81 -6.36 -21.79
CA PRO A 21 18.78 -7.39 -21.86
C PRO A 21 19.41 -8.73 -22.28
N GLY A 22 19.27 -9.75 -21.44
CA GLY A 22 19.84 -11.08 -21.66
C GLY A 22 21.17 -11.37 -20.97
N ALA A 23 21.82 -10.39 -20.34
CA ALA A 23 23.03 -10.62 -19.57
C ALA A 23 22.72 -11.16 -18.16
N THR A 24 23.48 -12.16 -17.71
CA THR A 24 23.40 -12.70 -16.36
C THR A 24 24.19 -11.80 -15.39
N PRO A 25 23.56 -11.27 -14.34
CA PRO A 25 24.26 -10.44 -13.37
C PRO A 25 25.23 -11.30 -12.55
N ILE A 26 26.49 -10.88 -12.47
CA ILE A 26 27.56 -11.58 -11.74
C ILE A 26 28.07 -10.74 -10.57
N CYS A 27 28.44 -11.41 -9.48
CA CYS A 27 28.99 -10.77 -8.30
C CYS A 27 30.44 -10.31 -8.56
N VAL A 28 30.73 -9.02 -8.33
CA VAL A 28 32.07 -8.44 -8.54
C VAL A 28 33.13 -9.03 -7.58
N ARG A 29 32.71 -9.60 -6.45
CA ARG A 29 33.60 -10.17 -5.43
C ARG A 29 33.98 -11.62 -5.69
N CYS A 30 32.99 -12.48 -5.89
CA CYS A 30 33.18 -13.93 -5.97
C CYS A 30 32.87 -14.52 -7.36
N GLY A 31 32.44 -13.70 -8.33
CA GLY A 31 32.11 -14.17 -9.69
C GLY A 31 30.83 -15.00 -9.81
N ALA A 32 30.16 -15.32 -8.69
CA ALA A 32 28.93 -16.08 -8.68
C ALA A 32 27.77 -15.33 -9.35
N VAL A 33 26.85 -16.07 -9.97
CA VAL A 33 25.63 -15.51 -10.58
C VAL A 33 24.72 -14.97 -9.48
N LEU A 34 24.24 -13.74 -9.65
CA LEU A 34 23.35 -13.09 -8.68
C LEU A 34 21.92 -13.61 -8.85
N GLU A 35 21.28 -13.97 -7.73
CA GLU A 35 19.91 -14.45 -7.71
C GLU A 35 18.92 -13.29 -7.57
N LYS A 36 17.83 -13.38 -8.34
CA LYS A 36 16.73 -12.42 -8.26
C LYS A 36 16.00 -12.59 -6.93
N GLN A 37 16.03 -11.57 -6.09
CA GLN A 37 15.29 -11.61 -4.84
C GLN A 37 13.78 -11.61 -5.11
N PRO A 38 13.00 -12.41 -4.37
CA PRO A 38 11.55 -12.32 -4.40
C PRO A 38 11.16 -10.90 -3.97
N LEU A 39 10.34 -10.25 -4.79
CA LEU A 39 9.78 -8.97 -4.41
C LEU A 39 8.82 -9.23 -3.26
N VAL A 40 9.20 -8.82 -2.05
CA VAL A 40 8.34 -8.92 -0.87
C VAL A 40 7.07 -8.15 -1.18
N LYS A 41 5.97 -8.87 -1.42
CA LYS A 41 4.67 -8.26 -1.68
C LYS A 41 4.20 -7.62 -0.37
N PRO A 42 3.74 -6.36 -0.36
CA PRO A 42 3.29 -5.68 0.86
C PRO A 42 1.90 -6.17 1.33
N VAL A 43 1.59 -7.47 1.14
CA VAL A 43 0.27 -8.05 1.44
C VAL A 43 -0.14 -7.84 2.90
N PRO A 44 0.71 -8.09 3.91
CA PRO A 44 0.30 -7.89 5.30
C PRO A 44 -0.05 -6.43 5.60
N LEU A 45 0.68 -5.48 5.00
CA LEU A 45 0.43 -4.06 5.16
C LEU A 45 -0.87 -3.62 4.48
N LEU A 46 -1.17 -4.18 3.30
CA LEU A 46 -2.46 -3.98 2.63
C LEU A 46 -3.63 -4.50 3.46
N VAL A 47 -3.49 -5.68 4.06
CA VAL A 47 -4.52 -6.26 4.95
C VAL A 47 -4.75 -5.36 6.16
N LEU A 48 -3.66 -4.87 6.79
CA LEU A 48 -3.75 -3.96 7.94
C LEU A 48 -4.51 -2.67 7.58
N LEU A 49 -4.20 -2.06 6.43
CA LEU A 49 -4.85 -0.84 5.96
C LEU A 49 -6.33 -1.08 5.62
N ALA A 50 -6.64 -2.18 4.93
CA ALA A 50 -8.00 -2.50 4.53
C ALA A 50 -8.90 -2.76 5.75
N VAL A 51 -8.46 -3.65 6.66
CA VAL A 51 -9.24 -4.01 7.86
C VAL A 51 -9.34 -2.82 8.81
N GLY A 52 -8.23 -2.09 9.04
CA GLY A 52 -8.22 -0.93 9.93
C GLY A 52 -9.14 0.19 9.42
N SER A 53 -9.10 0.51 8.13
CA SER A 53 -9.96 1.54 7.55
C SER A 53 -11.44 1.17 7.63
N ALA A 54 -11.79 -0.08 7.36
CA ALA A 54 -13.16 -0.57 7.49
C ALA A 54 -13.70 -0.42 8.92
N LEU A 55 -12.90 -0.84 9.92
CA LEU A 55 -13.28 -0.72 11.34
C LEU A 55 -13.48 0.74 11.77
N ILE A 56 -12.64 1.67 11.29
CA ILE A 56 -12.78 3.10 11.58
C ILE A 56 -14.07 3.64 10.94
N THR A 57 -14.34 3.33 9.67
CA THR A 57 -15.57 3.81 9.01
C THR A 57 -16.84 3.28 9.68
N LEU A 58 -16.83 2.03 10.15
CA LEU A 58 -17.97 1.42 10.84
C LEU A 58 -18.19 1.99 12.26
N SER A 59 -17.15 2.53 12.89
CA SER A 59 -17.24 3.08 14.26
C SER A 59 -17.62 4.56 14.31
N ILE A 60 -17.82 5.22 13.16
CA ILE A 60 -18.24 6.62 13.08
C ILE A 60 -19.72 6.68 12.67
N PRO A 61 -20.67 6.66 13.63
CA PRO A 61 -22.11 6.71 13.33
C PRO A 61 -22.51 8.01 12.62
N ALA A 62 -21.73 9.09 12.77
CA ALA A 62 -21.95 10.38 12.10
C ALA A 62 -21.87 10.32 10.56
N LEU A 63 -21.24 9.29 9.98
CA LEU A 63 -21.25 9.08 8.52
C LEU A 63 -22.57 8.52 8.01
N PHE A 64 -23.36 7.89 8.88
CA PHE A 64 -24.60 7.21 8.54
C PHE A 64 -25.85 7.89 9.12
N THR A 65 -25.69 8.96 9.89
CA THR A 65 -26.84 9.74 10.40
C THR A 65 -27.17 10.86 9.41
N PRO A 66 -28.27 10.78 8.64
CA PRO A 66 -28.73 11.93 7.87
C PRO A 66 -29.02 13.09 8.84
N ARG A 67 -28.39 14.24 8.61
CA ARG A 67 -28.68 15.46 9.38
C ARG A 67 -30.16 15.78 9.24
N PRO A 68 -30.90 16.00 10.34
CA PRO A 68 -32.26 16.51 10.26
C PRO A 68 -32.25 17.83 9.49
N LEU A 69 -33.10 17.95 8.46
CA LEU A 69 -33.30 19.24 7.80
C LEU A 69 -33.84 20.24 8.82
N PRO A 70 -33.39 21.51 8.79
CA PRO A 70 -33.91 22.53 9.70
C PRO A 70 -35.44 22.66 9.53
N PRO A 71 -36.19 22.84 10.64
CA PRO A 71 -37.64 22.98 10.59
C PRO A 71 -38.03 24.19 9.75
N GLN A 72 -38.86 23.97 8.72
CA GLN A 72 -39.42 25.04 7.90
C GLN A 72 -40.44 25.81 8.75
N SER A 73 -40.10 27.03 9.14
CA SER A 73 -41.02 27.94 9.81
C SER A 73 -42.12 28.36 8.82
N ASN A 74 -43.24 27.65 8.81
CA ASN A 74 -44.45 28.17 8.17
C ASN A 74 -44.94 29.39 8.97
N PRO A 75 -45.13 30.57 8.35
CA PRO A 75 -45.64 31.74 9.05
C PRO A 75 -47.09 31.50 9.49
N PRO A 76 -47.53 32.04 10.64
CA PRO A 76 -48.86 31.80 11.14
C PRO A 76 -49.87 32.70 10.42
N GLY A 77 -50.94 32.09 9.94
CA GLY A 77 -52.26 32.72 9.90
C GLY A 77 -52.76 33.14 8.52
N ARG A 78 -53.90 32.55 8.13
CA ARG A 78 -55.13 33.34 7.94
C ARG A 78 -56.35 32.42 8.01
N THR A 79 -57.07 32.51 9.12
CA THR A 79 -58.47 32.11 9.24
C THR A 79 -59.32 33.17 8.53
N VAL A 80 -60.06 32.80 7.49
CA VAL A 80 -61.40 33.33 7.15
C VAL A 80 -62.14 32.21 6.43
#